data_AF-A0A344UBK4-F1
#
_entry.id   AF-A0A344UBK4-F1
#
_cell.length_a   1.000
_cell.length_b   1.000
_cell.length_c   1.000
_cell.angle_alpha   90.00
_cell.angle_beta   90.00
_cell.angle_gamma   90.00
#
_symmetry.space_group_name_H-M   'P 1'
#
loop_
_entity.id
_entity.type
_entity.pdbx_description
1 polymer ?
#
loop_
_entity_poly.entity_id
_entity_poly.type
_entity_poly.pdbx_seq_one_letter_code
_entity_poly.pdbx_strand_id
1 'polypeptide(L)'
;MHSPTISDVLRARRLQRAHLSPTPLLSYPALDAAVGAGVRVLVKHENLQPTGAFKVRGGVALLAAMDPGERARGVLGYSTGNHAQSLAYAAALFDVPCTIVMPENPNPLKAQAVRRLGAELVEAGADFDAARRHAEQLAPRRGMRLVSAANEPDLIAGVATAYLEIFEQEPDLDTIIVPVGGGSGAAAACLVASAISPRCRVIAVQSRNSPAAHDSWRSGRCVERTNNTSAEGLATGSGFELTQRLLRDHLADFVLVDDDDLRWAQWLLMRDARTVAESAAAAPLAALLAARDGLAGRRVAIMCTGGNAGETELRACLSATTPG
;
A
#
# COMPACT_ATOMS: atom_id res chain seq x y z
N MET A 1 -18.94 -2.76 -9.09
CA MET A 1 -17.99 -3.56 -8.28
C MET A 1 -18.57 -3.72 -6.89
N HIS A 2 -18.59 -4.93 -6.34
CA HIS A 2 -18.99 -5.17 -4.96
C HIS A 2 -17.81 -4.88 -4.02
N SER A 3 -18.09 -4.48 -2.78
CA SER A 3 -17.06 -4.42 -1.74
C SER A 3 -16.71 -5.84 -1.29
N PRO A 4 -15.44 -6.16 -1.02
CA PRO A 4 -15.07 -7.39 -0.34
C PRO A 4 -15.62 -7.41 1.09
N THR A 5 -15.87 -8.62 1.60
CA THR A 5 -16.39 -8.88 2.95
C THR A 5 -15.32 -9.55 3.82
N ILE A 6 -15.56 -9.64 5.13
CA ILE A 6 -14.66 -10.38 6.03
C ILE A 6 -14.50 -11.86 5.62
N SER A 7 -15.54 -12.48 5.05
CA SER A 7 -15.47 -13.84 4.51
C SER A 7 -14.48 -13.94 3.34
N ASP A 8 -14.43 -12.93 2.47
CA ASP A 8 -13.46 -12.87 1.37
C ASP A 8 -12.03 -12.74 1.91
N VAL A 9 -11.83 -11.94 2.97
CA VAL A 9 -10.52 -11.83 3.64
C VAL A 9 -10.09 -13.16 4.25
N LEU A 10 -11.00 -13.89 4.91
CA LEU A 10 -10.71 -15.21 5.48
C LEU A 10 -10.38 -16.24 4.39
N ARG A 11 -11.07 -16.19 3.25
CA ARG A 11 -10.74 -17.00 2.07
C ARG A 11 -9.36 -16.64 1.53
N ALA A 12 -9.08 -15.36 1.31
CA ALA A 12 -7.80 -14.88 0.82
C ALA A 12 -6.65 -15.29 1.75
N ARG A 13 -6.84 -15.21 3.06
CA ARG A 13 -5.88 -15.69 4.06
C ARG A 13 -5.56 -17.18 3.90
N ARG A 14 -6.58 -18.03 3.71
CA ARG A 14 -6.37 -19.47 3.50
C ARG A 14 -5.52 -19.73 2.25
N LEU A 15 -5.79 -19.02 1.16
CA LEU A 15 -5.05 -19.14 -0.09
C LEU A 15 -3.60 -18.63 0.03
N GLN A 16 -3.37 -17.53 0.73
CA GLN A 16 -2.05 -16.93 0.88
C GLN A 16 -1.12 -17.69 1.84
N ARG A 17 -1.65 -18.37 2.87
CA ARG A 17 -0.82 -19.03 3.90
C ARG A 17 0.15 -20.08 3.36
N ALA A 18 -0.10 -20.63 2.18
CA ALA A 18 0.80 -21.55 1.50
C ALA A 18 2.02 -20.84 0.86
N HIS A 19 1.99 -19.52 0.74
CA HIS A 19 2.91 -18.75 -0.09
C HIS A 19 3.54 -17.56 0.64
N LEU A 20 2.84 -16.98 1.62
CA LEU A 20 3.28 -15.81 2.37
C LEU A 20 3.18 -16.09 3.87
N SER A 21 4.28 -15.83 4.58
CA SER A 21 4.30 -15.88 6.04
C SER A 21 3.70 -14.61 6.65
N PRO A 22 3.08 -14.70 7.84
CA PRO A 22 2.71 -13.51 8.60
C PRO A 22 3.93 -12.62 8.87
N THR A 23 3.78 -11.31 8.65
CA THR A 23 4.85 -10.35 8.94
C THR A 23 4.85 -9.98 10.41
N PRO A 24 6.01 -9.62 10.98
CA PRO A 24 6.07 -9.27 12.39
C PRO A 24 5.41 -7.90 12.66
N LEU A 25 4.85 -7.76 13.85
CA LEU A 25 4.38 -6.51 14.45
C LEU A 25 5.31 -6.19 15.63
N LEU A 26 6.20 -5.22 15.46
CA LEU A 26 7.30 -4.98 16.41
C LEU A 26 7.24 -3.57 16.97
N SER A 27 7.71 -3.42 18.20
CA SER A 27 7.80 -2.12 18.88
C SER A 27 9.21 -1.89 19.38
N TYR A 28 9.65 -0.64 19.34
CA TYR A 28 11.04 -0.28 19.62
C TYR A 28 11.09 0.82 20.68
N PRO A 29 11.77 0.63 21.83
CA PRO A 29 11.83 1.65 22.87
C PRO A 29 12.36 3.01 22.38
N ALA A 30 13.32 3.00 21.44
CA ALA A 30 13.86 4.22 20.85
C ALA A 30 12.81 4.96 20.01
N LEU A 31 11.95 4.24 19.28
CA LEU A 31 10.89 4.84 18.48
C LEU A 31 9.77 5.40 19.36
N ASP A 32 9.37 4.67 20.39
CA ASP A 32 8.39 5.16 21.38
C ASP A 32 8.89 6.45 22.05
N ALA A 33 10.16 6.50 22.43
CA ALA A 33 10.78 7.69 23.00
C ALA A 33 10.85 8.86 22.01
N ALA A 34 11.14 8.58 20.73
CA ALA A 34 11.16 9.60 19.68
C ALA A 34 9.77 10.17 19.38
N VAL A 35 8.71 9.36 19.45
CA VAL A 35 7.32 9.83 19.30
C VAL A 35 6.84 10.57 20.55
N GLY A 36 7.17 10.07 21.74
CA GLY A 36 6.78 10.69 23.01
C GLY A 36 5.30 10.48 23.38
N ALA A 37 4.79 11.35 24.26
CA ALA A 37 3.40 11.34 24.75
C ALA A 37 2.91 9.99 25.36
N GLY A 38 3.84 9.11 25.75
CA GLY A 38 3.52 7.77 26.25
C GLY A 38 2.90 6.84 25.19
N VAL A 39 3.02 7.18 23.90
CA VAL A 39 2.53 6.37 22.79
C VAL A 39 3.37 5.09 22.68
N ARG A 40 2.71 3.94 22.58
CA ARG A 40 3.36 2.68 22.20
C ARG A 40 3.21 2.45 20.70
N VAL A 41 4.31 2.49 19.97
CA VAL A 41 4.32 2.36 18.51
C VAL A 41 4.60 0.92 18.12
N LEU A 42 3.71 0.33 17.31
CA LEU A 42 3.89 -0.98 16.72
C LEU A 42 4.04 -0.85 15.21
N VAL A 43 5.14 -1.32 14.65
CA VAL A 43 5.45 -1.29 13.22
C VAL A 43 5.02 -2.63 12.61
N LYS A 44 4.07 -2.59 11.68
CA LYS A 44 3.71 -3.77 10.87
C LYS A 44 4.63 -3.84 9.66
N HIS A 45 5.53 -4.83 9.65
CA HIS A 45 6.64 -4.91 8.70
C HIS A 45 6.29 -5.56 7.36
N GLU A 46 5.40 -4.94 6.60
CA GLU A 46 5.08 -5.39 5.24
C GLU A 46 6.23 -5.16 4.24
N ASN A 47 7.23 -4.36 4.62
CA ASN A 47 8.50 -4.25 3.92
C ASN A 47 9.33 -5.55 3.89
N LEU A 48 9.01 -6.53 4.74
CA LEU A 48 9.68 -7.84 4.77
C LEU A 48 9.01 -8.91 3.89
N GLN A 49 7.95 -8.55 3.17
CA GLN A 49 7.34 -9.43 2.18
C GLN A 49 8.31 -9.73 1.01
N PRO A 50 8.13 -10.82 0.25
CA PRO A 50 9.07 -11.23 -0.81
C PRO A 50 9.35 -10.18 -1.89
N THR A 51 8.40 -9.28 -2.16
CA THR A 51 8.57 -8.16 -3.12
C THR A 51 8.93 -6.84 -2.43
N GLY A 52 9.31 -6.89 -1.15
CA GLY A 52 9.62 -5.72 -0.32
C GLY A 52 8.42 -4.84 0.02
N ALA A 53 7.18 -5.29 -0.20
CA ALA A 53 5.98 -4.49 0.04
C ALA A 53 4.70 -5.32 0.20
N PHE A 54 3.69 -4.73 0.85
CA PHE A 54 2.39 -5.35 1.16
C PHE A 54 1.60 -5.82 -0.07
N LYS A 55 1.86 -5.22 -1.25
CA LYS A 55 1.06 -5.43 -2.46
C LYS A 55 1.03 -6.89 -2.89
N VAL A 56 2.10 -7.65 -2.66
CA VAL A 56 2.20 -9.07 -3.02
C VAL A 56 1.05 -9.90 -2.47
N ARG A 57 0.52 -9.54 -1.30
CA ARG A 57 -0.66 -10.19 -0.72
C ARG A 57 -1.82 -10.17 -1.71
N GLY A 58 -2.12 -8.98 -2.25
CA GLY A 58 -3.20 -8.81 -3.20
C GLY A 58 -3.01 -9.60 -4.50
N GLY A 59 -1.79 -9.59 -5.07
CA GLY A 59 -1.48 -10.37 -6.26
C GLY A 59 -1.63 -11.88 -6.04
N VAL A 60 -1.08 -12.40 -4.94
CA VAL A 60 -1.17 -13.82 -4.60
C VAL A 60 -2.61 -14.25 -4.36
N ALA A 61 -3.40 -13.45 -3.62
CA ALA A 61 -4.81 -13.76 -3.37
C ALA A 61 -5.63 -13.79 -4.66
N LEU A 62 -5.43 -12.78 -5.54
CA LEU A 62 -6.12 -12.70 -6.82
C LEU A 62 -5.85 -13.95 -7.67
N LEU A 63 -4.58 -14.25 -7.96
CA LEU A 63 -4.24 -15.37 -8.86
C LEU A 63 -4.55 -16.75 -8.26
N ALA A 64 -4.48 -16.89 -6.94
CA ALA A 64 -4.89 -18.11 -6.25
C ALA A 64 -6.41 -18.34 -6.34
N ALA A 65 -7.20 -17.26 -6.39
CA ALA A 65 -8.66 -17.32 -6.46
C ALA A 65 -9.22 -17.35 -7.89
N MET A 66 -8.43 -16.94 -8.88
CA MET A 66 -8.82 -16.91 -10.29
C MET A 66 -9.19 -18.30 -10.82
N ASP A 67 -10.23 -18.34 -11.65
CA ASP A 67 -10.62 -19.53 -12.40
C ASP A 67 -9.45 -20.03 -13.27
N PRO A 68 -9.20 -21.35 -13.36
CA PRO A 68 -8.09 -21.87 -14.16
C PRO A 68 -8.11 -21.42 -15.63
N GLY A 69 -9.29 -21.28 -16.25
CA GLY A 69 -9.41 -20.84 -17.63
C GLY A 69 -9.14 -19.35 -17.81
N GLU A 70 -9.53 -18.51 -16.85
CA GLU A 70 -9.14 -17.10 -16.82
C GLU A 70 -7.64 -16.94 -16.55
N ARG A 71 -7.12 -17.70 -15.58
CA ARG A 71 -5.72 -17.69 -15.19
C ARG A 71 -4.80 -18.11 -16.34
N ALA A 72 -5.18 -19.13 -17.13
CA ALA A 72 -4.41 -19.56 -18.29
C ALA A 72 -4.28 -18.48 -19.39
N ARG A 73 -5.23 -17.54 -19.48
CA ARG A 73 -5.13 -16.41 -20.43
C ARG A 73 -4.15 -15.33 -19.98
N GLY A 74 -3.77 -15.33 -18.71
CA GLY A 74 -2.82 -14.38 -18.15
C GLY A 74 -3.45 -13.08 -17.63
N VAL A 75 -2.59 -12.32 -16.95
CA VAL A 75 -2.94 -11.03 -16.32
C VAL A 75 -2.11 -9.91 -16.91
N LEU A 76 -2.73 -8.74 -17.02
CA LEU A 76 -2.09 -7.51 -17.51
C LEU A 76 -2.27 -6.41 -16.47
N GLY A 77 -1.16 -5.78 -16.09
CA GLY A 77 -1.15 -4.64 -15.18
C GLY A 77 -0.50 -3.41 -15.80
N TYR A 78 -0.74 -2.25 -15.21
CA TYR A 78 0.02 -1.03 -15.47
C TYR A 78 0.49 -0.46 -14.13
N SER A 79 1.80 -0.38 -13.93
CA SER A 79 2.40 0.20 -12.72
C SER A 79 3.92 0.24 -12.88
N THR A 80 4.56 1.25 -12.32
CA THR A 80 6.02 1.34 -12.21
C THR A 80 6.53 0.90 -10.84
N GLY A 81 5.67 0.39 -9.95
CA GLY A 81 6.02 0.19 -8.53
C GLY A 81 5.57 -1.15 -7.95
N ASN A 82 5.20 -1.13 -6.67
CA ASN A 82 4.90 -2.32 -5.88
C ASN A 82 3.76 -3.19 -6.44
N HIS A 83 2.80 -2.61 -7.15
CA HIS A 83 1.72 -3.38 -7.80
C HIS A 83 2.24 -4.24 -8.96
N ALA A 84 3.15 -3.70 -9.79
CA ALA A 84 3.74 -4.46 -10.88
C ALA A 84 4.53 -5.66 -10.37
N GLN A 85 5.37 -5.45 -9.35
CA GLN A 85 6.13 -6.54 -8.71
C GLN A 85 5.20 -7.57 -8.07
N SER A 86 4.11 -7.14 -7.43
CA SER A 86 3.10 -8.03 -6.87
C SER A 86 2.48 -8.95 -7.91
N LEU A 87 2.05 -8.40 -9.06
CA LEU A 87 1.46 -9.21 -10.13
C LEU A 87 2.49 -10.13 -10.78
N ALA A 88 3.70 -9.64 -11.05
CA ALA A 88 4.76 -10.45 -11.63
C ALA A 88 5.16 -11.61 -10.70
N TYR A 89 5.32 -11.34 -9.39
CA TYR A 89 5.63 -12.36 -8.41
C TYR A 89 4.53 -13.43 -8.30
N ALA A 90 3.27 -13.01 -8.19
CA ALA A 90 2.15 -13.94 -8.13
C ALA A 90 2.04 -14.75 -9.42
N ALA A 91 2.27 -14.14 -10.57
CA ALA A 91 2.21 -14.82 -11.85
C ALA A 91 3.29 -15.90 -11.99
N ALA A 92 4.53 -15.60 -11.59
CA ALA A 92 5.59 -16.59 -11.54
C ALA A 92 5.27 -17.75 -10.59
N LEU A 93 4.67 -17.45 -9.43
CA LEU A 93 4.28 -18.45 -8.44
C LEU A 93 3.21 -19.43 -8.95
N PHE A 94 2.31 -18.96 -9.81
CA PHE A 94 1.19 -19.75 -10.34
C PHE A 94 1.35 -20.17 -11.81
N ASP A 95 2.53 -19.96 -12.40
CA ASP A 95 2.83 -20.23 -13.81
C ASP A 95 1.84 -19.57 -14.78
N VAL A 96 1.66 -18.27 -14.62
CA VAL A 96 0.67 -17.45 -15.34
C VAL A 96 1.37 -16.46 -16.26
N PRO A 97 0.95 -16.31 -17.53
CA PRO A 97 1.44 -15.23 -18.38
C PRO A 97 1.14 -13.86 -17.75
N CYS A 98 2.15 -13.01 -17.60
CA CYS A 98 2.01 -11.70 -17.00
C CYS A 98 2.66 -10.63 -17.88
N THR A 99 1.87 -9.61 -18.22
CA THR A 99 2.33 -8.44 -18.95
C THR A 99 2.19 -7.21 -18.05
N ILE A 100 3.25 -6.43 -17.91
CA ILE A 100 3.24 -5.16 -17.19
C ILE A 100 3.52 -4.03 -18.17
N VAL A 101 2.62 -3.06 -18.23
CA VAL A 101 2.80 -1.84 -19.00
C VAL A 101 3.41 -0.76 -18.12
N MET A 102 4.51 -0.17 -18.58
CA MET A 102 5.15 1.00 -17.97
C MET A 102 5.26 2.12 -19.02
N PRO A 103 5.34 3.41 -18.61
CA PRO A 103 5.68 4.48 -19.52
C PRO A 103 7.05 4.24 -20.17
N GLU A 104 7.27 4.86 -21.32
CA GLU A 104 8.53 4.82 -22.04
C GLU A 104 9.68 5.36 -21.17
N ASN A 105 10.86 4.74 -21.29
CA ASN A 105 12.03 5.04 -20.46
C ASN A 105 11.75 4.92 -18.95
N PRO A 106 11.17 3.79 -18.49
CA PRO A 106 10.91 3.60 -17.07
C PRO A 106 12.23 3.57 -16.30
N ASN A 107 12.17 3.86 -14.99
CA ASN A 107 13.32 3.68 -14.11
C ASN A 107 13.90 2.25 -14.31
N PRO A 108 15.20 2.12 -14.68
CA PRO A 108 15.79 0.84 -15.02
C PRO A 108 15.68 -0.20 -13.90
N LEU A 109 15.79 0.22 -12.63
CA LEU A 109 15.69 -0.69 -11.48
C LEU A 109 14.29 -1.32 -11.36
N LYS A 110 13.24 -0.52 -11.61
CA LYS A 110 11.84 -0.96 -11.55
C LYS A 110 11.50 -1.88 -12.72
N ALA A 111 11.93 -1.52 -13.93
CA ALA A 111 11.79 -2.35 -15.11
C ALA A 111 12.51 -3.70 -14.94
N GLN A 112 13.74 -3.68 -14.41
CA GLN A 112 14.50 -4.89 -14.15
C GLN A 112 13.86 -5.75 -13.05
N ALA A 113 13.28 -5.17 -12.00
CA ALA A 113 12.59 -5.91 -10.94
C ALA A 113 11.45 -6.77 -11.49
N VAL A 114 10.63 -6.21 -12.38
CA VAL A 114 9.53 -6.93 -13.04
C VAL A 114 10.04 -8.00 -14.00
N ARG A 115 11.05 -7.68 -14.82
CA ARG A 115 11.66 -8.65 -15.75
C ARG A 115 12.29 -9.84 -15.00
N ARG A 116 12.96 -9.61 -13.86
CA ARG A 116 13.53 -10.68 -13.01
C ARG A 116 12.48 -11.64 -12.47
N LEU A 117 11.25 -11.17 -12.30
CA LEU A 117 10.11 -11.98 -11.88
C LEU A 117 9.43 -12.69 -13.07
N GLY A 118 9.97 -12.61 -14.28
CA GLY A 118 9.48 -13.34 -15.45
C GLY A 118 8.30 -12.69 -16.19
N ALA A 119 7.88 -11.49 -15.81
CA ALA A 119 6.82 -10.78 -16.52
C ALA A 119 7.35 -10.10 -17.80
N GLU A 120 6.53 -10.11 -18.85
CA GLU A 120 6.75 -9.31 -20.06
C GLU A 120 6.58 -7.83 -19.73
N LEU A 121 7.60 -7.02 -20.05
CA LEU A 121 7.51 -5.57 -19.93
C LEU A 121 7.14 -4.96 -21.28
N VAL A 122 6.05 -4.20 -21.32
CA VAL A 122 5.66 -3.35 -22.44
C VAL A 122 5.90 -1.90 -22.04
N GLU A 123 6.79 -1.22 -22.76
CA GLU A 123 7.07 0.20 -22.56
C GLU A 123 6.24 1.00 -23.56
N ALA A 124 5.24 1.74 -23.08
CA ALA A 124 4.31 2.47 -23.92
C ALA A 124 3.73 3.70 -23.22
N GLY A 125 3.74 4.84 -23.92
CA GLY A 125 3.15 6.08 -23.46
C GLY A 125 4.14 6.97 -22.71
N ALA A 126 3.96 8.29 -22.84
CA ALA A 126 4.89 9.28 -22.29
C ALA A 126 4.83 9.42 -20.76
N ASP A 127 3.72 8.99 -20.14
CA ASP A 127 3.48 9.10 -18.71
C ASP A 127 2.63 7.92 -18.21
N PHE A 128 2.40 7.89 -16.90
CA PHE A 128 1.62 6.83 -16.25
C PHE A 128 0.20 6.70 -16.81
N ASP A 129 -0.46 7.81 -17.14
CA ASP A 129 -1.82 7.81 -17.68
C ASP A 129 -1.88 7.32 -19.12
N ALA A 130 -0.88 7.65 -19.94
CA ALA A 130 -0.72 7.11 -21.28
C ALA A 130 -0.46 5.60 -21.24
N ALA A 131 0.39 5.13 -20.33
CA ALA A 131 0.64 3.71 -20.10
C ALA A 131 -0.63 2.97 -19.66
N ARG A 132 -1.42 3.58 -18.76
CA ARG A 132 -2.73 3.04 -18.35
C ARG A 132 -3.68 2.89 -19.54
N ARG A 133 -3.86 3.95 -20.34
CA ARG A 133 -4.73 3.90 -21.54
C ARG A 133 -4.26 2.83 -22.53
N HIS A 134 -2.95 2.66 -22.69
CA HIS A 134 -2.40 1.60 -23.52
C HIS A 134 -2.75 0.21 -22.98
N ALA A 135 -2.58 -0.01 -21.66
CA ALA A 135 -2.94 -1.26 -20.99
C ALA A 135 -4.43 -1.62 -21.16
N GLU A 136 -5.31 -0.63 -21.02
CA GLU A 136 -6.77 -0.77 -21.20
C GLU A 136 -7.14 -1.21 -22.63
N GLN A 137 -6.37 -0.80 -23.64
CA GLN A 137 -6.55 -1.23 -25.03
C GLN A 137 -5.89 -2.59 -25.33
N LEU A 138 -4.74 -2.86 -24.71
CA LEU A 138 -3.94 -4.06 -24.97
C LEU A 138 -4.56 -5.32 -24.35
N ALA A 139 -5.10 -5.22 -23.13
CA ALA A 139 -5.70 -6.33 -22.41
C ALA A 139 -6.78 -7.09 -23.22
N PRO A 140 -7.83 -6.42 -23.77
CA PRO A 140 -8.84 -7.13 -24.56
C PRO A 140 -8.29 -7.70 -25.87
N ARG A 141 -7.30 -7.03 -26.50
CA ARG A 141 -6.67 -7.54 -27.74
C ARG A 141 -5.89 -8.83 -27.51
N ARG A 142 -5.32 -9.01 -26.33
CA ARG A 142 -4.58 -10.22 -25.94
C ARG A 142 -5.44 -11.23 -25.17
N GLY A 143 -6.71 -10.92 -24.89
CA GLY A 143 -7.59 -11.76 -24.07
C GLY A 143 -7.17 -11.89 -22.60
N MET A 144 -6.30 -10.99 -22.11
CA MET A 144 -5.77 -11.00 -20.75
C MET A 144 -6.67 -10.22 -19.80
N ARG A 145 -6.71 -10.60 -18.53
CA ARG A 145 -7.44 -9.84 -17.50
C ARG A 145 -6.63 -8.59 -17.12
N LEU A 146 -7.21 -7.40 -17.32
CA LEU A 146 -6.64 -6.16 -16.80
C LEU A 146 -6.84 -6.09 -15.28
N VAL A 147 -5.76 -5.91 -14.52
CA VAL A 147 -5.81 -5.88 -13.05
C VAL A 147 -5.48 -4.49 -12.51
N SER A 148 -6.49 -3.83 -11.93
CA SER A 148 -6.34 -2.53 -11.27
C SER A 148 -5.57 -2.66 -9.96
N ALA A 149 -4.74 -1.66 -9.65
CA ALA A 149 -4.00 -1.58 -8.39
C ALA A 149 -4.87 -1.27 -7.16
N ALA A 150 -6.12 -0.82 -7.36
CA ALA A 150 -7.00 -0.35 -6.28
C ALA A 150 -8.48 -0.72 -6.47
N ASN A 151 -9.01 -0.77 -7.69
CA ASN A 151 -10.40 -1.18 -7.97
C ASN A 151 -10.49 -2.69 -8.23
N GLU A 152 -9.97 -3.51 -7.32
CA GLU A 152 -9.97 -4.97 -7.44
C GLU A 152 -10.32 -5.61 -6.08
N PRO A 153 -11.56 -6.11 -5.89
CA PRO A 153 -12.03 -6.64 -4.60
C PRO A 153 -11.15 -7.76 -4.04
N ASP A 154 -10.71 -8.70 -4.87
CA ASP A 154 -9.87 -9.83 -4.44
C ASP A 154 -8.47 -9.36 -3.99
N LEU A 155 -7.95 -8.31 -4.63
CA LEU A 155 -6.69 -7.69 -4.24
C LEU A 155 -6.82 -7.03 -2.87
N ILE A 156 -7.91 -6.29 -2.63
CA ILE A 156 -8.19 -5.68 -1.32
C ILE A 156 -8.36 -6.76 -0.24
N ALA A 157 -9.11 -7.84 -0.52
CA ALA A 157 -9.27 -8.96 0.39
C ALA A 157 -7.92 -9.62 0.73
N GLY A 158 -7.04 -9.75 -0.26
CA GLY A 158 -5.67 -10.21 -0.06
C GLY A 158 -4.86 -9.30 0.85
N VAL A 159 -4.88 -8.00 0.61
CA VAL A 159 -4.20 -6.99 1.44
C VAL A 159 -4.75 -6.97 2.87
N ALA A 160 -6.06 -7.19 3.04
CA ALA A 160 -6.74 -7.20 4.33
C ALA A 160 -6.21 -8.25 5.32
N THR A 161 -5.57 -9.30 4.82
CA THR A 161 -4.93 -10.31 5.68
C THR A 161 -3.83 -9.74 6.57
N ALA A 162 -3.13 -8.68 6.15
CA ALA A 162 -2.14 -8.00 6.98
C ALA A 162 -2.75 -7.41 8.26
N TYR A 163 -4.00 -6.95 8.18
CA TYR A 163 -4.70 -6.36 9.32
C TYR A 163 -5.34 -7.43 10.22
N LEU A 164 -5.75 -8.58 9.66
CA LEU A 164 -6.10 -9.74 10.48
C LEU A 164 -4.92 -10.14 11.37
N GLU A 165 -3.72 -10.19 10.79
CA GLU A 165 -2.50 -10.51 11.56
C GLU A 165 -2.22 -9.48 12.65
N ILE A 166 -2.45 -8.19 12.40
CA ILE A 166 -2.29 -7.14 13.44
C ILE A 166 -3.17 -7.44 14.65
N PHE A 167 -4.46 -7.70 14.44
CA PHE A 167 -5.38 -7.95 15.56
C PHE A 167 -5.18 -9.32 16.22
N GLU A 168 -4.53 -10.27 15.55
CA GLU A 168 -4.07 -11.51 16.20
C GLU A 168 -2.82 -11.30 17.07
N GLN A 169 -1.95 -10.37 16.65
CA GLN A 169 -0.70 -10.04 17.34
C GLN A 169 -0.93 -9.04 18.49
N GLU A 170 -1.88 -8.11 18.34
CA GLU A 170 -2.25 -7.09 19.33
C GLU A 170 -3.78 -6.87 19.31
N PRO A 171 -4.57 -7.67 20.05
CA PRO A 171 -6.04 -7.59 20.05
C PRO A 171 -6.61 -6.27 20.60
N ASP A 172 -5.91 -5.65 21.56
CA ASP A 172 -6.35 -4.44 22.26
C ASP A 172 -5.80 -3.14 21.61
N LEU A 173 -5.51 -3.18 20.31
CA LEU A 173 -4.94 -2.04 19.59
C LEU A 173 -5.94 -0.86 19.50
N ASP A 174 -5.49 0.34 19.86
CA ASP A 174 -6.33 1.56 19.84
C ASP A 174 -6.48 2.15 18.44
N THR A 175 -5.38 2.21 17.67
CA THR A 175 -5.33 2.94 16.39
C THR A 175 -4.44 2.23 15.37
N ILE A 176 -4.84 2.22 14.11
CA ILE A 176 -4.01 1.85 12.95
C ILE A 176 -3.87 3.07 12.05
N ILE A 177 -2.63 3.43 11.70
CA ILE A 177 -2.35 4.50 10.74
C ILE A 177 -1.84 3.89 9.42
N VAL A 178 -2.47 4.24 8.31
CA VAL A 178 -2.25 3.58 7.00
C VAL A 178 -2.05 4.62 5.89
N PRO A 179 -1.03 4.45 5.03
CA PRO A 179 -0.81 5.38 3.93
C PRO A 179 -1.79 5.16 2.78
N VAL A 180 -2.09 6.24 2.06
CA VAL A 180 -3.04 6.26 0.94
C VAL A 180 -2.41 6.90 -0.29
N GLY A 181 -2.09 6.05 -1.28
CA GLY A 181 -2.10 6.40 -2.70
C GLY A 181 -3.48 6.06 -3.28
N GLY A 182 -3.61 4.89 -3.92
CA GLY A 182 -4.89 4.38 -4.41
C GLY A 182 -5.87 3.86 -3.34
N GLY A 183 -5.47 3.80 -2.07
CA GLY A 183 -6.36 3.49 -0.93
C GLY A 183 -6.59 2.02 -0.61
N SER A 184 -6.06 1.06 -1.38
CA SER A 184 -6.28 -0.38 -1.13
C SER A 184 -5.87 -0.84 0.28
N GLY A 185 -4.78 -0.28 0.83
CA GLY A 185 -4.32 -0.60 2.19
C GLY A 185 -5.28 -0.08 3.25
N ALA A 186 -5.65 1.20 3.19
CA ALA A 186 -6.54 1.80 4.17
C ALA A 186 -7.97 1.23 4.07
N ALA A 187 -8.47 0.95 2.86
CA ALA A 187 -9.75 0.29 2.65
C ALA A 187 -9.77 -1.12 3.27
N ALA A 188 -8.67 -1.87 3.13
CA ALA A 188 -8.49 -3.17 3.75
C ALA A 188 -8.43 -3.09 5.29
N ALA A 189 -7.76 -2.07 5.83
CA ALA A 189 -7.74 -1.80 7.27
C ALA A 189 -9.16 -1.51 7.81
N CYS A 190 -9.89 -0.62 7.14
CA CYS A 190 -11.28 -0.29 7.44
C CYS A 190 -12.17 -1.53 7.44
N LEU A 191 -12.09 -2.37 6.40
CA LEU A 191 -12.86 -3.61 6.29
C LEU A 191 -12.63 -4.56 7.46
N VAL A 192 -11.37 -4.74 7.86
CA VAL A 192 -11.03 -5.66 8.96
C VAL A 192 -11.41 -5.04 10.30
N ALA A 193 -10.99 -3.81 10.57
CA ALA A 193 -11.26 -3.14 11.84
C ALA A 193 -12.77 -3.06 12.13
N SER A 194 -13.60 -2.69 11.13
CA SER A 194 -15.05 -2.62 11.33
C SER A 194 -15.68 -3.98 11.66
N ALA A 195 -15.12 -5.08 11.16
CA ALA A 195 -15.62 -6.43 11.38
C ALA A 195 -15.15 -7.05 12.71
N ILE A 196 -13.89 -6.83 13.12
CA ILE A 196 -13.29 -7.57 14.25
C ILE A 196 -12.87 -6.71 15.44
N SER A 197 -12.63 -5.41 15.25
CA SER A 197 -12.29 -4.48 16.33
C SER A 197 -12.91 -3.11 16.07
N PRO A 198 -14.25 -2.98 16.16
CA PRO A 198 -14.96 -1.77 15.76
C PRO A 198 -14.65 -0.54 16.63
N ARG A 199 -13.92 -0.71 17.74
CA ARG A 199 -13.41 0.39 18.58
C ARG A 199 -12.04 0.89 18.13
N CYS A 200 -11.29 0.12 17.35
CA CYS A 200 -10.00 0.52 16.81
C CYS A 200 -10.20 1.60 15.74
N ARG A 201 -9.47 2.72 15.86
CA ARG A 201 -9.55 3.83 14.91
C ARG A 201 -8.62 3.56 13.73
N VAL A 202 -9.15 3.59 12.50
CA VAL A 202 -8.32 3.61 11.30
C VAL A 202 -8.13 5.05 10.86
N ILE A 203 -6.88 5.51 10.81
CA ILE A 203 -6.48 6.83 10.35
C ILE A 203 -5.70 6.68 9.05
N ALA A 204 -6.13 7.39 8.01
CA ALA A 204 -5.40 7.42 6.74
C ALA A 204 -4.40 8.58 6.73
N VAL A 205 -3.35 8.43 5.95
CA VAL A 205 -2.40 9.52 5.68
C VAL A 205 -2.05 9.59 4.19
N GLN A 206 -1.97 10.80 3.65
CA GLN A 206 -1.53 11.08 2.29
C GLN A 206 -0.60 12.31 2.28
N SER A 207 0.23 12.44 1.25
CA SER A 207 1.03 13.66 1.06
C SER A 207 0.10 14.84 0.73
N ARG A 208 0.36 16.00 1.35
CA ARG A 208 -0.29 17.28 1.03
C ARG A 208 -0.08 17.67 -0.43
N ASN A 209 1.02 17.24 -1.04
CA ASN A 209 1.36 17.50 -2.45
C ASN A 209 0.62 16.56 -3.43
N SER A 210 -0.19 15.62 -2.94
CA SER A 210 -0.98 14.71 -3.79
C SER A 210 -2.34 14.38 -3.14
N PRO A 211 -3.22 15.36 -2.87
CA PRO A 211 -4.33 15.21 -1.92
C PRO A 211 -5.61 14.59 -2.52
N ALA A 212 -5.54 13.96 -3.70
CA ALA A 212 -6.73 13.55 -4.44
C ALA A 212 -7.63 12.58 -3.67
N ALA A 213 -7.04 11.64 -2.94
CA ALA A 213 -7.80 10.63 -2.19
C ALA A 213 -8.42 11.23 -0.92
N HIS A 214 -7.70 12.11 -0.23
CA HIS A 214 -8.21 12.89 0.89
C HIS A 214 -9.40 13.76 0.48
N ASP A 215 -9.25 14.55 -0.58
CA ASP A 215 -10.30 15.44 -1.07
C ASP A 215 -11.51 14.65 -1.59
N SER A 216 -11.27 13.48 -2.16
CA SER A 216 -12.35 12.57 -2.59
C SER A 216 -13.16 12.05 -1.40
N TRP A 217 -12.47 11.67 -0.32
CA TRP A 217 -13.11 11.21 0.91
C TRP A 217 -13.93 12.33 1.54
N ARG A 218 -13.33 13.51 1.70
CA ARG A 218 -13.96 14.67 2.33
C ARG A 218 -15.16 15.21 1.55
N SER A 219 -15.11 15.18 0.22
CA SER A 219 -16.20 15.68 -0.64
C SER A 219 -17.29 14.65 -0.94
N GLY A 220 -17.09 13.38 -0.56
CA GLY A 220 -18.04 12.29 -0.80
C GLY A 220 -18.05 11.75 -2.24
N ARG A 221 -17.20 12.26 -3.15
CA ARG A 221 -17.12 11.85 -4.55
C ARG A 221 -15.66 11.79 -5.00
N CYS A 222 -15.33 10.87 -5.91
CA CYS A 222 -13.99 10.83 -6.49
C CYS A 222 -13.68 12.12 -7.26
N VAL A 223 -12.55 12.74 -6.95
CA VAL A 223 -12.05 13.95 -7.61
C VAL A 223 -10.62 13.74 -8.11
N GLU A 224 -10.25 14.55 -9.10
CA GLU A 224 -8.87 14.64 -9.58
C GLU A 224 -8.16 15.86 -8.97
N ARG A 225 -6.86 15.74 -8.71
CA ARG A 225 -5.99 16.80 -8.23
C ARG A 225 -4.61 16.67 -8.85
N THR A 226 -3.92 17.80 -8.95
CA THR A 226 -2.50 17.83 -9.29
C THR A 226 -1.70 17.02 -8.25
N ASN A 227 -0.70 16.31 -8.75
CA ASN A 227 0.19 15.48 -7.96
C ASN A 227 1.63 15.96 -8.12
N ASN A 228 2.20 16.50 -7.05
CA ASN A 228 3.56 17.06 -7.00
C ASN A 228 4.44 16.38 -5.94
N THR A 229 3.99 15.29 -5.31
CA THR A 229 4.79 14.59 -4.30
C THR A 229 5.91 13.79 -4.96
N SER A 230 7.05 13.72 -4.29
CA SER A 230 8.13 12.79 -4.63
C SER A 230 7.93 11.40 -4.04
N ALA A 231 6.98 11.23 -3.13
CA ALA A 231 6.63 9.94 -2.53
C ALA A 231 5.82 9.08 -3.51
N GLU A 232 6.49 8.32 -4.37
CA GLU A 232 5.88 7.57 -5.47
C GLU A 232 4.68 6.68 -5.07
N GLY A 233 4.75 6.01 -3.91
CA GLY A 233 3.65 5.17 -3.42
C GLY A 233 2.38 5.94 -3.00
N LEU A 234 2.49 7.26 -2.80
CA LEU A 234 1.39 8.19 -2.49
C LEU A 234 0.97 9.04 -3.69
N ALA A 235 1.78 9.05 -4.75
CA ALA A 235 1.68 9.90 -5.93
C ALA A 235 0.49 9.50 -6.82
N THR A 236 -0.73 9.81 -6.38
CA THR A 236 -1.98 9.43 -7.05
C THR A 236 -2.86 10.66 -7.26
N GLY A 237 -3.10 11.02 -8.53
CA GLY A 237 -3.87 12.22 -8.91
C GLY A 237 -5.39 12.07 -8.84
N SER A 238 -5.93 10.90 -8.46
CA SER A 238 -7.37 10.64 -8.41
C SER A 238 -7.78 9.68 -7.30
N GLY A 239 -9.04 9.79 -6.83
CA GLY A 239 -9.67 8.78 -5.98
C GLY A 239 -10.13 7.54 -6.77
N PHE A 240 -10.17 6.39 -6.11
CA PHE A 240 -10.71 5.14 -6.67
C PHE A 240 -12.02 4.77 -5.99
N GLU A 241 -13.09 4.55 -6.75
CA GLU A 241 -14.45 4.42 -6.20
C GLU A 241 -14.60 3.30 -5.17
N LEU A 242 -13.98 2.13 -5.40
CA LEU A 242 -14.10 1.00 -4.47
C LEU A 242 -13.44 1.30 -3.12
N THR A 243 -12.23 1.85 -3.14
CA THR A 243 -11.50 2.16 -1.90
C THR A 243 -12.13 3.36 -1.20
N GLN A 244 -12.50 4.41 -1.94
CA GLN A 244 -13.16 5.60 -1.41
C GLN A 244 -14.48 5.27 -0.70
N ARG A 245 -15.28 4.32 -1.23
CA ARG A 245 -16.49 3.85 -0.55
C ARG A 245 -16.18 3.27 0.84
N LEU A 246 -15.26 2.31 0.91
CA LEU A 246 -14.87 1.69 2.19
C LEU A 246 -14.27 2.69 3.18
N LEU A 247 -13.52 3.68 2.69
CA LEU A 247 -12.99 4.76 3.53
C LEU A 247 -14.11 5.66 4.07
N ARG A 248 -15.10 6.05 3.26
CA ARG A 248 -16.22 6.87 3.75
C ARG A 248 -17.04 6.17 4.82
N ASP A 249 -17.21 4.86 4.71
CA ASP A 249 -18.04 4.09 5.62
C ASP A 249 -17.38 3.87 7.00
N HIS A 250 -16.04 3.88 7.08
CA HIS A 250 -15.33 3.33 8.25
C HIS A 250 -14.07 4.09 8.69
N LEU A 251 -13.55 5.04 7.91
CA LEU A 251 -12.34 5.75 8.27
C LEU A 251 -12.62 6.77 9.39
N ALA A 252 -11.79 6.76 10.43
CA ALA A 252 -11.96 7.66 11.57
C ALA A 252 -11.41 9.06 11.31
N ASP A 253 -10.31 9.15 10.54
CA ASP A 253 -9.69 10.43 10.16
C ASP A 253 -8.78 10.25 8.93
N PHE A 254 -8.49 11.34 8.23
CA PHE A 254 -7.60 11.37 7.07
C PHE A 254 -6.67 12.58 7.17
N VAL A 255 -5.41 12.32 7.50
CA VAL A 255 -4.39 13.35 7.72
C VAL A 255 -3.58 13.62 6.45
N LEU A 256 -3.24 14.88 6.21
CA LEU A 256 -2.25 15.28 5.19
C LEU A 256 -0.94 15.70 5.88
N VAL A 257 0.18 15.20 5.37
CA VAL A 257 1.54 15.51 5.84
C VAL A 257 2.39 16.04 4.69
N ASP A 258 3.42 16.83 4.99
CA ASP A 258 4.31 17.35 3.96
C ASP A 258 5.40 16.34 3.62
N ASP A 259 5.96 16.40 2.40
CA ASP A 259 7.01 15.46 1.97
C ASP A 259 8.29 15.54 2.83
N ASP A 260 8.50 16.67 3.51
CA ASP A 260 9.60 16.87 4.45
C ASP A 260 9.39 16.05 5.73
N ASP A 261 8.15 15.97 6.23
CA ASP A 261 7.77 15.11 7.35
C ASP A 261 7.97 13.64 7.00
N LEU A 262 7.67 13.25 5.75
CA LEU A 262 7.91 11.90 5.25
C LEU A 262 9.39 11.52 5.35
N ARG A 263 10.29 12.41 4.89
CA ARG A 263 11.74 12.17 4.94
C ARG A 263 12.25 12.08 6.37
N TRP A 264 11.75 12.94 7.25
CA TRP A 264 12.08 12.85 8.68
C TRP A 264 11.61 11.53 9.30
N ALA A 265 10.38 11.11 9.00
CA ALA A 265 9.85 9.83 9.46
C ALA A 265 10.65 8.62 8.90
N GLN A 266 11.11 8.67 7.65
CA GLN A 266 12.01 7.64 7.11
C GLN A 266 13.31 7.55 7.91
N TRP A 267 13.92 8.70 8.23
CA TRP A 267 15.11 8.75 9.05
C TRP A 267 14.89 8.12 10.43
N LEU A 268 13.77 8.43 11.10
CA LEU A 268 13.43 7.85 12.40
C LEU A 268 13.20 6.33 12.33
N LEU A 269 12.49 5.83 11.30
CA LEU A 269 12.32 4.39 11.12
C LEU A 269 13.66 3.66 10.95
N MET A 270 14.58 4.25 10.18
CA MET A 270 15.91 3.68 9.97
C MET A 270 16.76 3.73 11.25
N ARG A 271 16.79 4.88 11.94
CA ARG A 271 17.60 5.11 13.14
C ARG A 271 17.08 4.33 14.35
N ASP A 272 15.78 4.39 14.61
CA ASP A 272 15.18 3.97 15.88
C ASP A 272 14.46 2.62 15.80
N ALA A 273 13.97 2.23 14.62
CA ALA A 273 13.33 0.94 14.38
C ALA A 273 14.15 0.00 13.48
N ARG A 274 15.38 0.39 13.10
CA ARG A 274 16.28 -0.40 12.23
C ARG A 274 15.61 -0.84 10.92
N THR A 275 14.74 0.02 10.39
CA THR A 275 13.84 -0.32 9.28
C THR A 275 14.09 0.59 8.09
N VAL A 276 14.43 0.00 6.95
CA VAL A 276 14.44 0.69 5.66
C VAL A 276 13.01 0.75 5.14
N ALA A 277 12.50 1.98 4.94
CA ALA A 277 11.14 2.25 4.49
C ALA A 277 11.17 3.21 3.30
N GLU A 278 10.34 2.95 2.29
CA GLU A 278 10.03 3.94 1.24
C GLU A 278 9.14 5.07 1.80
N SER A 279 9.09 6.22 1.14
CA SER A 279 8.39 7.42 1.62
C SER A 279 6.93 7.16 1.99
N ALA A 280 6.25 6.34 1.20
CA ALA A 280 4.87 5.95 1.49
C ALA A 280 4.74 5.14 2.79
N ALA A 281 5.70 4.28 3.09
CA ALA A 281 5.72 3.46 4.31
C ALA A 281 6.10 4.25 5.56
N ALA A 282 6.73 5.41 5.42
CA ALA A 282 7.03 6.33 6.51
C ALA A 282 5.88 7.29 6.84
N ALA A 283 4.95 7.51 5.91
CA ALA A 283 3.84 8.44 6.10
C ALA A 283 3.00 8.17 7.37
N PRO A 284 2.73 6.92 7.78
CA PRO A 284 2.04 6.66 9.03
C PRO A 284 2.76 7.19 10.27
N LEU A 285 4.10 7.13 10.29
CA LEU A 285 4.89 7.69 11.39
C LEU A 285 4.88 9.23 11.35
N ALA A 286 4.95 9.83 10.15
CA ALA A 286 4.81 11.29 10.00
C ALA A 286 3.47 11.79 10.55
N ALA A 287 2.36 11.12 10.20
CA ALA A 287 1.04 11.45 10.74
C ALA A 287 0.95 11.22 12.25
N LEU A 288 1.57 10.15 12.77
CA LEU A 288 1.63 9.90 14.21
C LEU A 288 2.36 11.03 14.95
N LEU A 289 3.50 11.48 14.45
CA LEU A 289 4.26 12.57 15.06
C LEU A 289 3.44 13.86 15.11
N ALA A 290 2.69 14.17 14.06
CA ALA A 290 1.80 15.32 13.99
C ALA A 290 0.58 15.20 14.94
N ALA A 291 0.08 13.98 15.18
CA ALA A 291 -1.13 13.72 15.97
C ALA A 291 -0.85 13.18 17.39
N ARG A 292 0.41 13.12 17.82
CA ARG A 292 0.85 12.39 19.03
C ARG A 292 0.11 12.78 20.31
N ASP A 293 -0.20 14.06 20.50
CA ASP A 293 -0.86 14.55 21.71
C ASP A 293 -2.31 14.04 21.80
N GLY A 294 -3.00 13.94 20.66
CA GLY A 294 -4.34 13.35 20.57
C GLY A 294 -4.34 11.81 20.71
N LEU A 295 -3.17 11.19 20.69
CA LEU A 295 -2.96 9.75 20.82
C LEU A 295 -2.17 9.38 22.09
N ALA A 296 -2.04 10.31 23.04
CA ALA A 296 -1.26 10.09 24.25
C ALA A 296 -1.69 8.82 25.01
N GLY A 297 -0.71 8.01 25.42
CA GLY A 297 -0.92 6.75 26.13
C GLY A 297 -1.54 5.60 25.30
N ARG A 298 -1.78 5.80 23.99
CA ARG A 298 -2.40 4.79 23.13
C ARG A 298 -1.39 3.81 22.53
N ARG A 299 -1.88 2.62 22.17
CA ARG A 299 -1.19 1.63 21.34
C ARG A 299 -1.53 1.88 19.87
N VAL A 300 -0.54 2.29 19.09
CA VAL A 300 -0.72 2.72 17.70
C VAL A 300 0.08 1.81 16.78
N ALA A 301 -0.59 1.13 15.85
CA ALA A 301 0.08 0.43 14.78
C ALA A 301 0.31 1.37 13.59
N ILE A 302 1.54 1.42 13.10
CA ILE A 302 1.90 2.09 11.87
C ILE A 302 2.23 1.06 10.79
N MET A 303 1.66 1.24 9.60
CA MET A 303 1.89 0.33 8.47
C MET A 303 3.18 0.68 7.74
N CYS A 304 4.26 -0.06 7.98
CA CYS A 304 5.45 0.00 7.13
C CYS A 304 5.17 -0.78 5.83
N THR A 305 4.47 -0.14 4.89
CA THR A 305 3.90 -0.80 3.71
C THR A 305 4.93 -1.33 2.72
N GLY A 306 6.17 -0.85 2.76
CA GLY A 306 7.22 -1.29 1.84
C GLY A 306 8.58 -0.66 2.11
N GLY A 307 9.62 -1.30 1.56
CA GLY A 307 11.03 -0.92 1.72
C GLY A 307 11.75 -0.68 0.40
N ASN A 308 11.03 -0.52 -0.71
CA ASN A 308 11.58 -0.40 -2.06
C ASN A 308 12.10 1.01 -2.38
N ALA A 309 12.67 1.69 -1.38
CA ALA A 309 13.23 3.02 -1.50
C ALA A 309 14.45 3.03 -2.45
N GLY A 310 14.52 4.02 -3.33
CA GLY A 310 15.67 4.19 -4.22
C GLY A 310 16.90 4.72 -3.48
N GLU A 311 18.08 4.59 -4.10
CA GLU A 311 19.33 5.11 -3.51
C GLU A 311 19.26 6.63 -3.23
N THR A 312 18.75 7.40 -4.19
CA THR A 312 18.60 8.86 -4.05
C THR A 312 17.69 9.23 -2.87
N GLU A 313 16.59 8.51 -2.70
CA GLU A 313 15.63 8.70 -1.62
C GLU A 313 16.27 8.40 -0.25
N LEU A 314 16.98 7.26 -0.15
CA LEU A 314 17.69 6.89 1.09
C LEU A 314 18.80 7.86 1.45
N ARG A 315 19.56 8.37 0.46
CA ARG A 315 20.59 9.40 0.71
C ARG A 315 19.98 10.70 1.21
N ALA A 316 18.83 11.11 0.68
CA ALA A 316 18.14 12.33 1.10
C ALA A 316 17.68 12.28 2.57
N CYS A 317 17.45 11.07 3.11
CA CYS A 317 17.12 10.89 4.53
C CYS A 317 18.29 11.27 5.46
N LEU A 318 19.54 11.13 5.01
CA LEU A 318 20.72 11.43 5.84
C LEU A 318 20.88 12.93 6.11
N SER A 319 20.26 13.77 5.29
CA SER A 319 20.20 15.22 5.48
C SER A 319 18.90 15.69 6.15
N ALA A 320 18.02 14.78 6.59
CA ALA A 320 16.75 15.15 7.18
C ALA A 320 16.95 15.85 8.54
N THR A 321 16.36 17.03 8.69
CA THR A 321 16.27 17.76 9.96
C THR A 321 14.89 17.55 10.57
N THR A 322 14.78 17.69 11.90
CA THR A 322 13.49 17.72 12.58
C THR A 322 12.60 18.81 11.96
N PRO A 323 11.37 18.51 11.51
CA PRO A 323 10.40 19.51 11.09
C PRO A 323 10.10 20.49 12.22
N GLY A 324 9.90 21.77 11.86
CA GLY A 324 9.62 22.86 12.81
C GLY A 324 8.19 22.88 13.33
#